data_AF-A0A1B8EGT5-F1
#
_entry.id   AF-A0A1B8EGT5-F1
#
_cell.length_a   1.000
_cell.length_b   1.000
_cell.length_c   1.000
_cell.angle_alpha   90.00
_cell.angle_beta   90.00
_cell.angle_gamma   90.00
#
_symmetry.space_group_name_H-M   'P 1'
#
loop_
_entity.id
_entity.type
_entity.pdbx_description
1 polymer ?
#
loop_
_entity_poly.entity_id
_entity_poly.type
_entity_poly.pdbx_seq_one_letter_code
_entity_poly.pdbx_strand_id
1 'polypeptide(L)'
;MSPLPKHNPYFPSAAAAYGESTFTCPGNFICNSFATHVSPNKVWNYRYNVNSTYYDDAGLGVVHTIETQAVFGPGNVGETAVADIQSGITTVNKNIVPVVMNYWISFVRALDPNTYRFASAPQWRHFGNGRDGGSRLRFETNSTEMELVPQDQVERCEFWKDLAVVMEQ
;
A
#
# COMPACT_ATOMS: atom_id res chain seq x y z
N MET A 1 13.87 9.02 13.84
CA MET A 1 13.88 7.66 13.25
C MET A 1 15.29 7.12 13.36
N SER A 2 15.46 5.82 13.59
CA SER A 2 16.79 5.21 13.61
C SER A 2 17.38 5.18 12.19
N PRO A 3 18.71 5.35 12.02
CA PRO A 3 19.36 5.21 10.71
C PRO A 3 19.10 3.83 10.07
N LEU A 4 18.97 3.81 8.74
CA LEU A 4 18.78 2.59 7.96
C LEU A 4 20.10 2.12 7.33
N PRO A 5 20.28 0.81 7.08
CA PRO A 5 21.46 0.27 6.42
C PRO A 5 21.77 0.98 5.10
N LYS A 6 23.06 1.13 4.76
CA LYS A 6 23.53 1.66 3.47
C LYS A 6 23.09 3.10 3.12
N HIS A 7 22.60 3.85 4.10
CA HIS A 7 22.16 5.23 3.92
C HIS A 7 22.71 6.17 4.98
N ASN A 8 22.73 7.47 4.65
CA ASN A 8 23.09 8.53 5.60
C ASN A 8 22.03 8.64 6.73
N PRO A 9 22.40 9.15 7.92
CA PRO A 9 21.53 9.13 9.11
C PRO A 9 20.14 9.74 8.95
N TYR A 10 19.97 10.76 8.08
CA TYR A 10 18.70 11.45 7.84
C TYR A 10 17.87 10.88 6.68
N PHE A 11 18.37 9.88 5.96
CA PHE A 11 17.62 9.20 4.91
C PHE A 11 16.23 8.72 5.33
N PRO A 12 16.04 7.97 6.45
CA PRO A 12 14.71 7.49 6.83
C PRO A 12 13.71 8.63 7.06
N SER A 13 14.16 9.74 7.64
CA SER A 13 13.31 10.92 7.85
C SER A 13 12.92 11.58 6.51
N ALA A 14 13.87 11.72 5.59
CA ALA A 14 13.59 12.27 4.27
C ALA A 14 12.66 11.36 3.45
N ALA A 15 12.90 10.05 3.47
CA ALA A 15 12.08 9.05 2.78
C ALA A 15 10.66 9.02 3.31
N ALA A 16 10.47 9.06 4.64
CA ALA A 16 9.15 9.12 5.26
C ALA A 16 8.41 10.41 4.91
N ALA A 17 9.08 11.57 5.03
CA ALA A 17 8.49 12.87 4.71
C ALA A 17 8.02 12.93 3.25
N TYR A 18 8.89 12.59 2.31
CA TYR A 18 8.56 12.61 0.88
C TYR A 18 7.52 11.54 0.50
N GLY A 19 7.65 10.34 1.07
CA GLY A 19 6.69 9.25 0.86
C GLY A 19 5.27 9.64 1.27
N GLU A 20 5.13 10.27 2.43
CA GLU A 20 3.83 10.72 2.93
C GLU A 20 3.31 11.95 2.20
N SER A 21 4.14 12.98 1.99
CA SER A 21 3.70 14.20 1.30
C SER A 21 3.23 13.93 -0.12
N THR A 22 3.94 13.06 -0.84
CA THR A 22 3.77 12.91 -2.30
C THR A 22 2.88 11.74 -2.69
N PHE A 23 2.77 10.69 -1.86
CA PHE A 23 2.06 9.47 -2.23
C PHE A 23 1.01 9.04 -1.21
N THR A 24 1.41 8.77 0.03
CA THR A 24 0.51 8.15 1.02
C THR A 24 -0.60 9.10 1.47
N CYS A 25 -0.28 10.34 1.85
CA CYS A 25 -1.29 11.28 2.33
C CYS A 25 -2.26 11.74 1.23
N PRO A 26 -1.82 12.03 -0.01
CA PRO A 26 -2.75 12.23 -1.13
C PRO A 26 -3.68 11.02 -1.35
N GLY A 27 -3.18 9.79 -1.29
CA GLY A 27 -4.00 8.58 -1.38
C GLY A 27 -5.05 8.48 -0.28
N ASN A 28 -4.65 8.74 0.97
CA ASN A 28 -5.58 8.79 2.11
C ASN A 28 -6.62 9.91 1.95
N PHE A 29 -6.21 11.09 1.46
CA PHE A 29 -7.12 12.22 1.21
C PHE A 29 -8.19 11.89 0.17
N ILE A 30 -7.82 11.20 -0.92
CA ILE A 30 -8.77 10.70 -1.92
C ILE A 30 -9.77 9.74 -1.27
N CYS A 31 -9.30 8.76 -0.50
CA CYS A 31 -10.18 7.81 0.18
C CYS A 31 -11.13 8.51 1.17
N ASN A 32 -10.62 9.42 2.00
CA ASN A 32 -11.43 10.22 2.93
C ASN A 32 -12.50 11.03 2.20
N SER A 33 -12.13 11.69 1.10
CA SER A 33 -13.04 12.54 0.33
C SER A 33 -14.18 11.71 -0.29
N PHE A 34 -13.86 10.59 -0.94
CA PHE A 34 -14.88 9.71 -1.53
C PHE A 34 -15.75 9.04 -0.47
N ALA A 35 -15.18 8.63 0.66
CA ALA A 35 -15.94 8.03 1.75
C ALA A 35 -16.93 9.02 2.36
N THR A 36 -16.53 10.29 2.50
CA THR A 36 -17.33 11.36 3.08
C THR A 36 -18.41 11.86 2.13
N HIS A 37 -18.07 12.07 0.85
CA HIS A 37 -18.90 12.80 -0.09
C HIS A 37 -19.61 11.93 -1.15
N VAL A 38 -19.15 10.70 -1.38
CA VAL A 38 -19.73 9.79 -2.38
C VAL A 38 -20.42 8.61 -1.71
N SER A 39 -19.67 7.75 -1.02
CA SER A 39 -20.24 6.65 -0.25
C SER A 39 -19.18 5.99 0.64
N PRO A 40 -19.47 5.80 1.95
CA PRO A 40 -18.57 5.05 2.84
C PRO A 40 -18.51 3.55 2.51
N ASN A 41 -19.43 3.05 1.67
CA ASN A 41 -19.56 1.63 1.31
C ASN A 41 -19.00 1.31 -0.09
N LYS A 42 -18.24 2.22 -0.71
CA LYS A 42 -17.69 2.03 -2.06
C LYS A 42 -16.22 2.43 -2.17
N VAL A 43 -15.54 2.53 -1.03
CA VAL A 43 -14.14 2.94 -0.96
C VAL A 43 -13.36 1.87 -0.23
N TRP A 44 -12.26 1.45 -0.84
CA TRP A 44 -11.31 0.50 -0.28
C TRP A 44 -9.91 1.10 -0.36
N ASN A 45 -9.15 0.96 0.71
CA ASN A 45 -7.76 1.39 0.77
C ASN A 45 -6.87 0.20 1.13
N TYR A 46 -5.60 0.22 0.70
CA TYR A 46 -4.63 -0.81 1.04
C TYR A 46 -3.27 -0.22 1.42
N ARG A 47 -2.49 -1.01 2.14
CA ARG A 47 -1.04 -0.83 2.30
C ARG A 47 -0.35 -2.10 1.85
N TYR A 48 0.58 -1.98 0.90
CA TYR A 48 1.42 -3.10 0.53
C TYR A 48 2.58 -3.22 1.53
N ASN A 49 2.70 -4.37 2.19
CA ASN A 49 3.66 -4.67 3.25
C ASN A 49 4.39 -6.00 2.97
N VAL A 50 4.57 -6.34 1.69
CA VAL A 50 5.29 -7.54 1.29
C VAL A 50 6.79 -7.22 1.27
N ASN A 51 7.46 -7.63 2.34
CA ASN A 51 8.89 -7.39 2.50
C ASN A 51 9.73 -8.36 1.67
N SER A 52 10.96 -7.94 1.39
CA SER A 52 12.01 -8.79 0.86
C SER A 52 13.31 -8.53 1.61
N THR A 53 14.03 -9.60 1.92
CA THR A 53 15.36 -9.54 2.54
C THR A 53 16.29 -8.61 1.77
N TYR A 54 16.23 -8.59 0.43
CA TYR A 54 17.09 -7.72 -0.37
C TYR A 54 16.86 -6.23 -0.09
N TYR A 55 15.60 -5.80 -0.06
CA TYR A 55 15.26 -4.40 0.19
C TYR A 55 15.42 -4.01 1.66
N ASP A 56 15.15 -4.94 2.58
CA ASP A 56 15.38 -4.75 4.01
C ASP A 56 16.88 -4.57 4.31
N ASP A 57 17.75 -5.44 3.76
CA ASP A 57 19.21 -5.35 3.87
C ASP A 57 19.78 -4.11 3.15
N ALA A 58 19.04 -3.57 2.20
CA ALA A 58 19.36 -2.31 1.53
C ALA A 58 18.85 -1.08 2.29
N GLY A 59 18.05 -1.25 3.35
CA GLY A 59 17.43 -0.14 4.08
C GLY A 59 16.33 0.58 3.29
N LEU A 60 15.71 -0.08 2.31
CA LEU A 60 14.70 0.49 1.42
C LEU A 60 13.25 0.13 1.81
N GLY A 61 13.06 -0.95 2.57
CA GLY A 61 11.73 -1.45 2.95
C GLY A 61 10.90 -1.87 1.74
N VAL A 62 9.61 -1.55 1.72
CA VAL A 62 8.71 -1.84 0.58
C VAL A 62 8.74 -0.68 -0.41
N VAL A 63 9.43 -0.87 -1.53
CA VAL A 63 9.65 0.17 -2.53
C VAL A 63 8.40 0.47 -3.36
N HIS A 64 8.33 1.70 -3.89
CA HIS A 64 7.19 2.20 -4.65
C HIS A 64 6.82 1.29 -5.84
N THR A 65 5.55 0.92 -5.97
CA THR A 65 4.94 0.10 -7.06
C THR A 65 5.42 -1.35 -7.17
N ILE A 66 6.14 -1.87 -6.17
CA ILE A 66 6.64 -3.24 -6.22
C ILE A 66 5.50 -4.28 -6.26
N GLU A 67 4.28 -3.92 -5.84
CA GLU A 67 3.10 -4.79 -5.90
C GLU A 67 2.61 -5.08 -7.32
N THR A 68 3.06 -4.33 -8.32
CA THR A 68 2.63 -4.52 -9.71
C THR A 68 2.88 -5.94 -10.21
N GLN A 69 3.96 -6.58 -9.76
CA GLN A 69 4.27 -7.99 -10.02
C GLN A 69 3.19 -8.93 -9.48
N ALA A 70 2.56 -8.61 -8.34
CA ALA A 70 1.48 -9.38 -7.76
C ALA A 70 0.11 -9.04 -8.39
N VAL A 71 -0.08 -7.79 -8.83
CA VAL A 71 -1.32 -7.35 -9.50
C VAL A 71 -1.47 -8.01 -10.87
N PHE A 72 -0.43 -7.94 -11.71
CA PHE A 72 -0.46 -8.44 -13.09
C PHE A 72 0.09 -9.85 -13.24
N GLY A 73 0.76 -10.37 -12.20
CA GLY A 73 1.39 -11.68 -12.19
C GLY A 73 2.86 -11.62 -12.65
N PRO A 74 3.76 -12.42 -12.04
CA PRO A 74 5.17 -12.43 -12.40
C PRO A 74 5.41 -12.66 -13.89
N GLY A 75 6.28 -11.85 -14.49
CA GLY A 75 6.65 -11.83 -15.90
C GLY A 75 5.79 -10.92 -16.78
N ASN A 76 4.76 -10.25 -16.23
CA ASN A 76 3.83 -9.42 -17.00
C ASN A 76 4.04 -7.91 -16.83
N VAL A 77 5.05 -7.48 -16.08
CA VAL A 77 5.33 -6.04 -15.84
C VAL A 77 6.71 -5.60 -16.33
N GLY A 78 7.35 -6.42 -17.16
CA GLY A 78 8.67 -6.14 -17.71
C GLY A 78 9.79 -6.24 -16.68
N GLU A 79 9.54 -6.93 -15.56
CA GLU A 79 10.56 -7.17 -14.55
C GLU A 79 11.68 -8.07 -15.10
N THR A 80 12.91 -7.77 -14.70
CA THR A 80 14.05 -8.64 -14.99
C THR A 80 14.08 -9.81 -13.99
N ALA A 81 14.81 -10.87 -14.33
CA ALA A 81 15.09 -11.95 -13.37
C ALA A 81 15.74 -11.43 -12.07
N VAL A 82 16.52 -10.33 -12.16
CA VAL A 82 17.10 -9.67 -10.98
C VAL A 82 16.01 -9.05 -10.11
N ALA A 83 15.04 -8.37 -10.70
CA ALA A 83 13.94 -7.75 -9.94
C ALA A 83 13.05 -8.79 -9.26
N ASP A 84 12.82 -9.95 -9.89
CA ASP A 84 12.13 -11.08 -9.26
C ASP A 84 12.91 -11.62 -8.06
N ILE A 85 14.23 -11.86 -8.20
CA ILE A 85 15.08 -12.27 -7.07
C ILE A 85 15.03 -11.24 -5.93
N GLN A 86 15.05 -9.94 -6.27
CA GLN A 86 15.03 -8.86 -5.29
C GLN A 86 13.70 -8.73 -4.58
N SER A 87 12.55 -8.98 -5.21
CA SER A 87 11.24 -8.96 -4.53
C SER A 87 10.86 -10.30 -3.92
N GLY A 88 11.48 -11.39 -4.38
CA GLY A 88 11.13 -12.76 -4.03
C GLY A 88 9.76 -13.17 -4.56
N ILE A 89 9.21 -12.50 -5.59
CA ILE A 89 7.81 -12.66 -5.99
C ILE A 89 7.49 -14.05 -6.55
N THR A 90 8.45 -14.76 -7.14
CA THR A 90 8.28 -16.17 -7.55
C THR A 90 8.74 -17.18 -6.50
N THR A 91 9.32 -16.72 -5.38
CA THR A 91 9.90 -17.57 -4.33
C THR A 91 9.18 -17.41 -2.99
N VAL A 92 9.75 -16.62 -2.06
CA VAL A 92 9.24 -16.44 -0.69
C VAL A 92 7.90 -15.71 -0.66
N ASN A 93 7.63 -14.83 -1.63
CA ASN A 93 6.44 -14.01 -1.72
C ASN A 93 5.39 -14.54 -2.71
N LYS A 94 5.59 -15.70 -3.34
CA LYS A 94 4.68 -16.25 -4.36
C LYS A 94 3.21 -16.37 -3.94
N ASN A 95 2.96 -16.58 -2.65
CA ASN A 95 1.60 -16.74 -2.12
C ASN A 95 0.79 -15.44 -2.12
N ILE A 96 1.43 -14.27 -2.23
CA ILE A 96 0.69 -13.00 -2.31
C ILE A 96 0.09 -12.76 -3.69
N VAL A 97 0.68 -13.34 -4.74
CA VAL A 97 0.25 -13.15 -6.14
C VAL A 97 -1.23 -13.49 -6.34
N PRO A 98 -1.72 -14.70 -6.01
CA PRO A 98 -3.14 -15.00 -6.21
C PRO A 98 -4.05 -14.15 -5.31
N VAL A 99 -3.60 -13.74 -4.13
CA VAL A 99 -4.38 -12.88 -3.22
C VAL A 99 -4.61 -11.50 -3.85
N VAL A 100 -3.53 -10.80 -4.21
CA VAL A 100 -3.57 -9.45 -4.79
C VAL A 100 -4.28 -9.48 -6.14
N MET A 101 -3.84 -10.34 -7.06
CA MET A 101 -4.42 -10.42 -8.42
C MET A 101 -5.94 -10.59 -8.40
N ASN A 102 -6.47 -11.48 -7.54
CA ASN A 102 -7.92 -11.73 -7.49
C ASN A 102 -8.72 -10.56 -6.93
N TYR A 103 -8.16 -9.75 -6.00
CA TYR A 103 -8.85 -8.53 -5.56
C TYR A 103 -8.98 -7.51 -6.71
N TRP A 104 -7.93 -7.33 -7.51
CA TRP A 104 -7.97 -6.43 -8.67
C TRP A 104 -8.95 -6.94 -9.74
N ILE A 105 -8.88 -8.22 -10.10
CA ILE A 105 -9.83 -8.86 -11.02
C ILE A 105 -11.26 -8.68 -10.52
N SER A 106 -11.49 -8.89 -9.22
CA SER A 106 -12.82 -8.74 -8.63
C SER A 106 -13.34 -7.32 -8.75
N PHE A 107 -12.52 -6.32 -8.38
CA PHE A 107 -12.92 -4.93 -8.45
C PHE A 107 -13.21 -4.49 -9.89
N VAL A 108 -12.39 -4.90 -10.86
CA VAL A 108 -12.63 -4.60 -12.29
C VAL A 108 -13.94 -5.20 -12.79
N ARG A 109 -14.29 -6.42 -12.35
CA ARG A 109 -15.47 -7.15 -12.83
C ARG A 109 -16.76 -6.77 -12.11
N ALA A 110 -16.69 -6.40 -10.84
CA ALA A 110 -17.86 -6.26 -9.97
C ALA A 110 -17.94 -4.92 -9.21
N LEU A 111 -16.93 -4.06 -9.33
CA LEU A 111 -16.76 -2.85 -8.51
C LEU A 111 -16.73 -3.13 -7.00
N ASP A 112 -16.37 -4.36 -6.63
CA ASP A 112 -16.18 -4.86 -5.26
C ASP A 112 -14.99 -5.82 -5.29
N PRO A 113 -13.93 -5.60 -4.49
CA PRO A 113 -12.79 -6.48 -4.45
C PRO A 113 -13.12 -7.88 -3.89
N ASN A 114 -14.26 -8.07 -3.23
CA ASN A 114 -14.60 -9.31 -2.52
C ASN A 114 -15.41 -10.33 -3.34
N THR A 115 -16.09 -9.93 -4.42
CA THR A 115 -16.99 -10.83 -5.19
C THR A 115 -16.25 -12.05 -5.76
N TYR A 116 -15.03 -11.84 -6.24
CA TYR A 116 -14.18 -12.86 -6.86
C TYR A 116 -12.80 -12.91 -6.21
N ARG A 117 -12.69 -12.53 -4.92
CA ARG A 117 -11.41 -12.62 -4.20
C ARG A 117 -10.91 -14.06 -4.14
N PHE A 118 -9.61 -14.22 -3.94
CA PHE A 118 -9.03 -15.53 -3.71
C PHE A 118 -9.67 -16.21 -2.49
N ALA A 119 -9.89 -17.53 -2.56
CA ALA A 119 -10.74 -18.25 -1.60
C ALA A 119 -10.29 -18.07 -0.13
N SER A 120 -8.98 -18.10 0.13
CA SER A 120 -8.40 -17.91 1.46
C SER A 120 -8.08 -16.45 1.82
N ALA A 121 -8.28 -15.51 0.90
CA ALA A 121 -8.05 -14.09 1.18
C ALA A 121 -9.15 -13.57 2.15
N PRO A 122 -8.80 -12.69 3.11
CA PRO A 122 -9.78 -12.13 4.04
C PRO A 122 -10.81 -11.25 3.32
N GLN A 123 -11.84 -10.82 4.04
CA GLN A 123 -12.70 -9.77 3.51
C GLN A 123 -11.96 -8.42 3.54
N TRP A 124 -11.87 -7.75 2.40
CA TRP A 124 -11.43 -6.37 2.31
C TRP A 124 -12.63 -5.47 2.63
N ARG A 125 -12.69 -5.03 3.90
CA ARG A 125 -13.74 -4.13 4.38
C ARG A 125 -13.55 -2.73 3.80
N HIS A 126 -14.64 -1.98 3.73
CA HIS A 126 -14.60 -0.59 3.28
C HIS A 126 -13.70 0.26 4.18
N PHE A 127 -13.20 1.34 3.59
CA PHE A 127 -12.32 2.30 4.23
C PHE A 127 -12.94 2.91 5.49
N GLY A 128 -14.25 3.14 5.52
CA GLY A 128 -14.96 3.71 6.67
C GLY A 128 -15.70 4.99 6.28
N ASN A 129 -15.95 5.85 7.26
CA ASN A 129 -16.75 7.08 7.09
C ASN A 129 -15.90 8.35 6.90
N GLY A 130 -14.58 8.23 6.76
CA GLY A 130 -13.65 9.35 6.58
C GLY A 130 -13.38 10.21 7.82
N ARG A 131 -13.82 9.80 9.02
CA ARG A 131 -13.67 10.60 10.25
C ARG A 131 -12.45 10.27 11.11
N ASP A 132 -12.03 9.00 11.12
CA ASP A 132 -10.96 8.50 12.01
C ASP A 132 -9.72 8.04 11.21
N GLY A 133 -9.50 8.60 10.01
CA GLY A 133 -8.45 8.15 9.08
C GLY A 133 -8.74 6.84 8.34
N GLY A 134 -9.71 6.06 8.81
CA GLY A 134 -10.22 4.87 8.13
C GLY A 134 -9.43 3.58 8.39
N SER A 135 -9.84 2.52 7.72
CA SER A 135 -9.21 1.20 7.75
C SER A 135 -8.76 0.79 6.36
N ARG A 136 -7.76 -0.07 6.29
CA ARG A 136 -7.19 -0.54 5.01
C ARG A 136 -6.79 -2.00 5.11
N LEU A 137 -6.69 -2.66 3.97
CA LEU A 137 -6.13 -4.00 3.91
C LEU A 137 -4.60 -3.90 3.85
N ARG A 138 -3.89 -4.52 4.81
CA ARG A 138 -2.45 -4.72 4.74
C ARG A 138 -2.17 -5.99 3.94
N PHE A 139 -1.61 -5.84 2.74
CA PHE A 139 -1.09 -6.97 1.99
C PHE A 139 0.23 -7.41 2.58
N GLU A 140 0.29 -8.64 3.05
CA GLU A 140 1.51 -9.24 3.57
C GLU A 140 1.46 -10.75 3.29
N THR A 141 2.54 -11.30 2.76
CA THR A 141 2.61 -12.71 2.39
C THR A 141 2.31 -13.56 3.62
N ASN A 142 1.26 -14.38 3.54
CA ASN A 142 0.75 -15.24 4.63
C ASN A 142 0.15 -14.52 5.85
N SER A 143 0.11 -13.18 5.89
CA SER A 143 -0.43 -12.41 7.02
C SER A 143 -1.27 -11.21 6.57
N THR A 144 -1.96 -11.33 5.43
CA THR A 144 -2.83 -10.28 4.90
C THR A 144 -4.05 -10.10 5.80
N GLU A 145 -4.28 -8.89 6.29
CA GLU A 145 -5.35 -8.58 7.25
C GLU A 145 -5.81 -7.12 7.17
N MET A 146 -6.94 -6.80 7.80
CA MET A 146 -7.40 -5.42 7.94
C MET A 146 -6.67 -4.72 9.08
N GLU A 147 -6.25 -3.48 8.87
CA GLU A 147 -5.67 -2.61 9.90
C GLU A 147 -6.35 -1.24 9.91
N LEU A 148 -6.24 -0.53 11.03
CA LEU A 148 -6.57 0.89 11.10
C LEU A 148 -5.41 1.71 10.56
N VAL A 149 -5.69 2.84 9.90
CA VAL A 149 -4.66 3.84 9.63
C VAL A 149 -4.22 4.40 10.99
N PRO A 150 -2.92 4.34 11.34
CA PRO A 150 -2.44 4.82 12.63
C PRO A 150 -2.71 6.31 12.84
N GLN A 151 -3.11 6.69 14.07
CA GLN A 151 -3.48 8.07 14.39
C GLN A 151 -2.34 9.06 14.12
N ASP A 152 -1.09 8.66 14.36
CA ASP A 152 0.09 9.48 14.09
C ASP A 152 0.30 9.70 12.58
N GLN A 153 -0.09 8.76 11.72
CA GLN A 153 -0.10 8.97 10.26
C GLN A 153 -1.23 9.92 9.85
N VAL A 154 -2.39 9.85 10.49
CA VAL A 154 -3.50 10.79 10.24
C VAL A 154 -3.06 12.22 10.56
N GLU A 155 -2.42 12.43 11.71
CA GLU A 155 -1.90 13.74 12.12
C GLU A 155 -0.84 14.28 11.16
N ARG A 156 0.09 13.44 10.70
CA ARG A 156 1.08 13.84 9.67
C ARG A 156 0.44 14.17 8.33
N CYS A 157 -0.63 13.47 7.95
CA CYS A 157 -1.34 13.80 6.72
C CYS A 157 -2.13 15.11 6.79
N GLU A 158 -2.70 15.46 7.95
CA GLU A 158 -3.28 16.81 8.12
C GLU A 158 -2.20 17.89 8.07
N PHE A 159 -1.01 17.65 8.66
CA PHE A 159 0.13 18.56 8.50
C PHE A 159 0.51 18.79 7.02
N TRP A 160 0.61 17.73 6.21
CA TRP A 160 0.93 17.88 4.78
C TRP A 160 -0.16 18.62 4.00
N LYS A 161 -1.43 18.37 4.34
CA LYS A 161 -2.57 19.05 3.74
C LYS A 161 -2.57 20.55 4.03
N ASP A 162 -2.16 20.97 5.23
CA ASP A 162 -2.01 22.40 5.57
C ASP A 162 -0.93 23.10 4.73
N LEU A 163 0.03 22.33 4.17
CA LEU A 163 1.08 22.84 3.29
C LEU A 163 0.72 22.76 1.79
N ALA A 164 -0.40 22.14 1.42
CA ALA A 164 -0.73 21.81 0.02
C ALA A 164 -0.71 23.05 -0.91
N VAL A 165 -1.23 24.20 -0.43
CA VAL A 165 -1.22 25.46 -1.21
C VAL A 165 0.20 25.94 -1.52
N VAL A 166 1.12 25.84 -0.57
CA VAL A 166 2.52 26.27 -0.75
C VAL A 166 3.30 25.26 -1.59
N MET A 167 2.95 23.98 -1.49
CA MET A 167 3.58 22.89 -2.22
C MET A 167 3.05 22.71 -3.66
N GLU A 168 1.96 23.39 -4.01
CA GLU A 168 1.23 23.23 -5.28
C GLU A 168 0.81 21.75 -5.52
N GLN A 169 0.28 21.10 -4.47
CA GLN A 169 -0.19 19.71 -4.48
C GLN A 169 -1.69 19.57 -4.21
#